data_AF-A0A3B8IEK9-F1
#
_entry.id   AF-A0A3B8IEK9-F1
#
_cell.length_a   1.000
_cell.length_b   1.000
_cell.length_c   1.000
_cell.angle_alpha   90.00
_cell.angle_beta   90.00
_cell.angle_gamma   90.00
#
_symmetry.space_group_name_H-M   'P 1'
#
loop_
_entity.id
_entity.type
_entity.pdbx_description
1 polymer ?
#
loop_
_entity_poly.entity_id
_entity_poly.type
_entity_poly.pdbx_seq_one_letter_code
_entity_poly.pdbx_strand_id
1 'polypeptide(L)'
;MVVTMVLHPTGGNVEQILRVKTLAISAHSLALLSLPVLLLGLWGLKNRLSASPYLAQSGYLWASFGLFAVMISAATNGLVLPRFAAHLAEKPDFNGEVVHLISEYNWFVNQAYDFIFLLGMCGAIFCWSLAIWKTRMFPRWVAVFGFLLVAVALALFIGGVVLTDLHGFRFVILGLVVWLVVVGWQLGKAR
;
A
#
# COMPACT_ATOMS: atom_id res chain seq x y z
N MET A 1 6.48 6.45 -2.12
CA MET A 1 5.60 5.40 -2.66
C MET A 1 6.25 4.66 -3.83
N VAL A 2 6.37 5.23 -5.05
CA VAL A 2 6.96 4.49 -6.21
C VAL A 2 8.45 4.24 -6.04
N VAL A 3 9.23 5.30 -5.78
CA VAL A 3 10.69 5.20 -5.58
C VAL A 3 11.03 4.25 -4.42
N THR A 4 10.23 4.26 -3.36
CA THR A 4 10.41 3.39 -2.19
C THR A 4 10.13 1.92 -2.49
N MET A 5 9.25 1.60 -3.45
CA MET A 5 8.99 0.22 -3.89
C MET A 5 10.10 -0.33 -4.80
N VAL A 6 10.72 0.53 -5.61
CA VAL A 6 11.90 0.17 -6.41
C VAL A 6 13.09 -0.14 -5.51
N LEU A 7 13.28 0.65 -4.45
CA LEU A 7 14.35 0.50 -3.48
C LEU A 7 14.03 -0.49 -2.36
N HIS A 8 12.86 -1.14 -2.38
CA HIS A 8 12.42 -2.00 -1.29
C HIS A 8 13.33 -3.23 -1.19
N PRO A 9 14.08 -3.40 -0.09
CA PRO A 9 14.98 -4.53 0.04
C PRO A 9 14.18 -5.82 0.13
N THR A 10 14.71 -6.88 -0.46
CA THR A 10 14.20 -8.24 -0.26
C THR A 10 14.77 -8.78 1.04
N GLY A 11 13.95 -9.45 1.84
CA GLY A 11 14.40 -10.20 3.02
C GLY A 11 15.46 -11.25 2.65
N GLY A 12 16.10 -11.83 3.66
CA GLY A 12 17.17 -12.80 3.49
C GLY A 12 17.75 -13.23 4.83
N ASN A 13 18.96 -13.75 4.83
CA ASN A 13 19.67 -14.07 6.08
C ASN A 13 19.94 -12.80 6.91
N VAL A 14 20.29 -12.99 8.19
CA VAL A 14 20.55 -11.89 9.13
C VAL A 14 21.56 -10.89 8.57
N GLU A 15 22.62 -11.38 7.93
CA GLU A 15 23.68 -10.56 7.36
C GLU A 15 23.16 -9.62 6.26
N GLN A 16 22.24 -10.11 5.42
CA GLN A 16 21.57 -9.30 4.41
C GLN A 16 20.67 -8.23 5.06
N ILE A 17 19.92 -8.57 6.11
CA ILE A 17 19.07 -7.62 6.85
C ILE A 17 19.92 -6.49 7.45
N LEU A 18 21.07 -6.83 8.05
CA LEU A 18 21.99 -5.86 8.64
C LEU A 18 22.64 -4.98 7.58
N ARG A 19 23.04 -5.56 6.44
CA ARG A 19 23.66 -4.84 5.31
C ARG A 19 22.73 -3.78 4.71
N VAL A 20 21.43 -4.07 4.61
CA VAL A 20 20.44 -3.17 4.01
C VAL A 20 19.66 -2.34 5.04
N LYS A 21 19.99 -2.40 6.34
CA LYS A 21 19.18 -1.79 7.41
C LYS A 21 18.90 -0.31 7.18
N THR A 22 19.93 0.47 6.81
CA THR A 22 19.80 1.93 6.65
C THR A 22 18.90 2.24 5.47
N LEU A 23 19.08 1.55 4.35
CA LEU A 23 18.23 1.70 3.17
C LEU A 23 16.78 1.31 3.50
N ALA A 24 16.57 0.19 4.19
CA ALA A 24 15.25 -0.27 4.61
C ALA A 24 14.53 0.76 5.46
N ILE A 25 15.19 1.26 6.51
CA ILE A 25 14.65 2.25 7.44
C ILE A 25 14.34 3.56 6.72
N SER A 26 15.25 4.06 5.88
CA SER A 26 15.05 5.31 5.14
C SER A 26 13.90 5.19 4.13
N ALA A 27 13.84 4.11 3.35
CA ALA A 27 12.79 3.89 2.37
C ALA A 27 11.41 3.79 3.02
N HIS A 28 11.28 3.03 4.12
CA HIS A 28 10.01 2.90 4.83
C HIS A 28 9.63 4.16 5.61
N SER A 29 10.59 4.90 6.16
CA SER A 29 10.31 6.19 6.80
C SER A 29 9.72 7.18 5.80
N LEU A 30 10.30 7.27 4.59
CA LEU A 30 9.75 8.10 3.52
C LEU A 30 8.37 7.62 3.05
N ALA A 31 8.17 6.30 2.99
CA ALA A 31 6.86 5.72 2.69
C ALA A 31 5.81 6.12 3.73
N LEU A 32 6.12 5.98 5.02
CA LEU A 32 5.25 6.36 6.14
C LEU A 32 4.92 7.86 6.12
N LEU A 33 5.91 8.72 5.90
CA LEU A 33 5.71 10.17 5.79
C LEU A 33 4.81 10.56 4.62
N SER A 34 4.75 9.74 3.57
CA SER A 34 3.87 10.00 2.43
C SER A 34 2.41 9.59 2.66
N LEU A 35 2.10 8.76 3.66
CA LEU A 35 0.73 8.31 3.93
C LEU A 35 -0.21 9.46 4.34
N PRO A 36 0.16 10.40 5.24
CA PRO A 36 -0.67 11.56 5.54
C PRO A 36 -0.92 12.45 4.32
N VAL A 37 0.10 12.66 3.48
CA VAL A 37 -0.02 13.46 2.25
C VAL A 37 -0.99 12.79 1.27
N LEU A 38 -0.89 11.47 1.12
CA LEU A 38 -1.82 10.70 0.31
C LEU A 38 -3.25 10.82 0.86
N LEU A 39 -3.44 10.63 2.17
CA LEU A 39 -4.75 10.74 2.82
C LEU A 39 -5.39 12.12 2.61
N LEU A 40 -4.61 13.20 2.68
CA LEU A 40 -5.08 14.56 2.35
C LEU A 40 -5.54 14.67 0.88
N GLY A 41 -4.81 14.07 -0.05
CA GLY A 41 -5.22 14.01 -1.46
C GLY A 41 -6.53 13.25 -1.66
N LEU A 42 -6.71 12.13 -0.96
CA LEU A 42 -7.94 11.32 -1.01
C LEU A 42 -9.12 12.05 -0.35
N TRP A 43 -8.87 12.87 0.68
CA TRP A 43 -9.89 13.76 1.25
C TRP A 43 -10.35 14.82 0.23
N GLY A 44 -9.42 15.39 -0.54
CA GLY A 44 -9.75 16.27 -1.66
C GLY A 44 -10.63 15.58 -2.72
N LEU A 45 -10.31 14.32 -3.07
CA LEU A 45 -11.11 13.51 -3.99
C LEU A 45 -12.54 13.28 -3.46
N LYS A 46 -12.66 12.89 -2.18
CA LYS A 46 -13.97 12.74 -1.50
C LYS A 46 -14.79 14.02 -1.65
N ASN A 47 -14.20 15.18 -1.35
CA ASN A 47 -14.91 16.45 -1.40
C ASN A 47 -15.33 16.81 -2.83
N ARG A 48 -14.52 16.49 -3.84
CA ARG A 48 -14.87 16.72 -5.24
C ARG A 48 -16.02 15.83 -5.72
N LEU A 49 -16.15 14.62 -5.16
CA LEU A 49 -17.22 13.68 -5.48
C LEU A 49 -18.46 13.87 -4.60
N SER A 50 -18.65 15.05 -4.00
CA SER A 50 -19.76 15.38 -3.09
C SER A 50 -21.16 15.22 -3.70
N ALA A 51 -21.28 15.23 -5.03
CA ALA A 51 -22.53 14.91 -5.74
C ALA A 51 -23.00 13.46 -5.51
N SER A 52 -22.13 12.57 -5.00
CA SER A 52 -22.50 11.25 -4.50
C SER A 52 -21.88 11.03 -3.12
N PRO A 53 -22.43 11.66 -2.07
CA PRO A 53 -21.75 11.81 -0.78
C PRO A 53 -21.51 10.47 -0.09
N TYR A 54 -22.46 9.52 -0.18
CA TYR A 54 -22.30 8.19 0.38
C TYR A 54 -21.16 7.39 -0.29
N LEU A 55 -21.08 7.37 -1.62
CA LEU A 55 -20.00 6.67 -2.32
C LEU A 55 -18.65 7.35 -2.11
N ALA A 56 -18.61 8.68 -2.11
CA ALA A 56 -17.40 9.45 -1.85
C ALA A 56 -16.86 9.18 -0.43
N GLN A 57 -17.74 9.22 0.57
CA GLN A 57 -17.39 8.95 1.97
C GLN A 57 -16.99 7.49 2.17
N SER A 58 -17.73 6.52 1.64
CA SER A 58 -17.37 5.10 1.74
C SER A 58 -16.00 4.83 1.12
N GLY A 59 -15.71 5.41 -0.04
CA GLY A 59 -14.39 5.25 -0.66
C GLY A 59 -13.26 5.81 0.21
N TYR A 60 -13.50 6.97 0.85
CA TYR A 60 -12.54 7.56 1.78
C TYR A 60 -12.32 6.70 3.03
N LEU A 61 -13.37 6.11 3.60
CA LEU A 61 -13.26 5.22 4.76
C LEU A 61 -12.49 3.95 4.43
N TRP A 62 -12.80 3.31 3.30
CA TRP A 62 -12.08 2.14 2.81
C TRP A 62 -10.60 2.42 2.59
N ALA A 63 -10.27 3.54 1.94
CA ALA A 63 -8.87 3.93 1.73
C ALA A 63 -8.17 4.24 3.06
N SER A 64 -8.82 4.94 3.99
CA SER A 64 -8.25 5.26 5.31
C SER A 64 -7.93 4.00 6.10
N PHE A 65 -8.83 3.02 6.09
CA PHE A 65 -8.62 1.71 6.71
C PHE A 65 -7.44 0.96 6.08
N GLY A 66 -7.36 0.91 4.76
CA GLY A 66 -6.24 0.30 4.05
C GLY A 66 -4.90 1.00 4.33
N LEU A 67 -4.88 2.34 4.32
CA LEU A 67 -3.68 3.13 4.61
C LEU A 67 -3.19 2.94 6.05
N PHE A 68 -4.11 2.74 7.01
CA PHE A 68 -3.73 2.38 8.37
C PHE A 68 -3.09 0.99 8.45
N ALA A 69 -3.62 0.01 7.71
CA ALA A 69 -3.04 -1.34 7.63
C ALA A 69 -1.62 -1.32 7.04
N VAL A 70 -1.41 -0.65 5.90
CA VAL A 70 -0.07 -0.57 5.29
C VAL A 70 0.91 0.25 6.13
N MET A 71 0.42 1.20 6.95
CA MET A 71 1.26 1.89 7.93
C MET A 71 1.85 0.92 8.94
N ILE A 72 1.05 -0.03 9.44
CA ILE A 72 1.52 -1.06 10.38
C ILE A 72 2.53 -1.97 9.67
N SER A 73 2.18 -2.51 8.49
CA SER A 73 3.07 -3.34 7.65
C SER A 73 4.44 -2.67 7.40
N ALA A 74 4.42 -1.40 6.99
CA ALA A 74 5.63 -0.64 6.72
C ALA A 74 6.46 -0.38 7.99
N ALA A 75 5.81 -0.16 9.14
CA ALA A 75 6.51 0.04 10.40
C ALA A 75 7.15 -1.26 10.91
N THR A 76 6.43 -2.38 10.88
CA THR A 76 6.94 -3.68 11.31
C THR A 76 8.09 -4.15 10.42
N ASN A 77 7.90 -4.10 9.10
CA ASN A 77 8.91 -4.54 8.14
C ASN A 77 10.11 -3.60 8.04
N GLY A 78 9.85 -2.30 7.98
CA GLY A 78 10.85 -1.29 7.64
C GLY A 78 11.61 -0.70 8.83
N LEU A 79 11.01 -0.72 10.01
CA LEU A 79 11.55 -0.06 11.20
C LEU A 79 11.81 -1.05 12.33
N VAL A 80 10.84 -1.90 12.68
CA VAL A 80 10.96 -2.83 13.80
C VAL A 80 11.95 -3.94 13.47
N LEU A 81 11.75 -4.67 12.38
CA LEU A 81 12.59 -5.82 12.04
C LEU A 81 14.08 -5.48 11.90
N PRO A 82 14.50 -4.42 11.16
CA PRO A 82 15.92 -4.10 11.02
C PRO A 82 16.57 -3.65 12.34
N ARG A 83 15.82 -2.96 13.21
CA ARG A 83 16.30 -2.56 14.54
C ARG A 83 16.39 -3.75 15.48
N PHE A 84 15.42 -4.65 15.43
CA PHE A 84 15.40 -5.88 16.20
C PHE A 84 16.61 -6.76 15.85
N ALA A 85 16.85 -6.99 14.55
CA ALA A 85 18.00 -7.76 14.09
C ALA A 85 19.33 -7.13 14.50
N ALA A 86 19.47 -5.79 14.36
CA ALA A 86 20.66 -5.08 14.81
C ALA A 86 20.90 -5.19 16.31
N HIS A 87 19.84 -5.04 17.12
CA HIS A 87 19.95 -5.15 18.57
C HIS A 87 20.35 -6.55 19.04
N LEU A 88 19.83 -7.62 18.40
CA LEU A 88 20.24 -8.97 18.75
C LEU A 88 21.67 -9.28 18.32
N ALA A 89 22.11 -8.77 17.17
CA ALA A 89 23.47 -9.00 16.67
C ALA A 89 24.57 -8.41 17.57
N GLU A 90 24.23 -7.45 18.46
CA GLU A 90 25.14 -6.87 19.44
C GLU A 90 25.29 -7.74 20.72
N LYS A 91 24.46 -8.78 20.89
CA LYS A 91 24.49 -9.62 22.10
C LYS A 91 25.52 -10.74 22.01
N PRO A 92 26.24 -11.07 23.12
CA PRO A 92 27.25 -12.14 23.12
C PRO A 92 26.70 -13.54 22.82
N ASP A 93 25.43 -13.77 23.13
CA ASP A 93 24.69 -15.02 22.94
C ASP A 93 23.84 -15.04 21.66
N PHE A 94 24.20 -14.20 20.68
CA PHE A 94 23.46 -14.06 19.44
C PHE A 94 23.22 -15.41 18.74
N ASN A 95 21.95 -15.80 18.64
CA ASN A 95 21.51 -16.91 17.81
C ASN A 95 20.76 -16.40 16.57
N GLY A 96 21.34 -16.62 15.39
CA GLY A 96 20.75 -16.24 14.10
C GLY A 96 19.39 -16.89 13.82
N GLU A 97 19.09 -18.05 14.41
CA GLU A 97 17.80 -18.73 14.27
C GLU A 97 16.65 -17.92 14.86
N VAL A 98 16.89 -17.17 15.95
CA VAL A 98 15.86 -16.31 16.56
C VAL A 98 15.48 -15.18 15.61
N VAL A 99 16.47 -14.56 14.95
CA VAL A 99 16.20 -13.53 13.94
C VAL A 99 15.47 -14.13 12.73
N HIS A 100 15.84 -15.34 12.31
CA HIS A 100 15.17 -16.03 11.21
C HIS A 100 13.69 -16.28 11.52
N LEU A 101 13.40 -16.90 12.67
CA LEU A 101 12.04 -17.20 13.13
C LEU A 101 11.17 -15.93 13.21
N ILE A 102 11.71 -14.85 13.77
CA ILE A 102 10.99 -13.58 13.88
C ILE A 102 10.81 -12.91 12.52
N SER A 103 11.77 -13.06 11.60
CA SER A 103 11.65 -12.55 10.23
C SER A 103 10.54 -13.29 9.47
N GLU A 104 10.43 -14.61 9.61
CA GLU A 104 9.34 -15.40 9.03
C GLU A 104 7.98 -15.01 9.62
N TYR A 105 7.88 -14.89 10.95
CA TYR A 105 6.66 -14.42 11.58
C TYR A 105 6.26 -13.02 11.08
N ASN A 106 7.22 -12.09 11.01
CA ASN A 106 7.01 -10.74 10.49
C ASN A 106 6.55 -10.75 9.03
N TRP A 107 7.03 -11.69 8.21
CA TRP A 107 6.58 -11.86 6.83
C TRP A 107 5.07 -12.19 6.76
N PHE A 108 4.59 -13.14 7.57
CA PHE A 108 3.15 -13.45 7.65
C PHE A 108 2.32 -12.27 8.16
N VAL A 109 2.83 -11.54 9.17
CA VAL A 109 2.18 -10.33 9.68
C VAL A 109 2.04 -9.27 8.59
N ASN A 110 3.11 -8.99 7.83
CA ASN A 110 3.06 -8.02 6.73
C ASN A 110 2.08 -8.45 5.65
N GLN A 111 2.05 -9.74 5.27
CA GLN A 111 1.07 -10.21 4.29
C GLN A 111 -0.38 -9.99 4.73
N ALA A 112 -0.68 -10.22 6.01
CA ALA A 112 -2.03 -9.99 6.52
C ALA A 112 -2.41 -8.50 6.39
N TYR A 113 -1.51 -7.59 6.74
CA TYR A 113 -1.76 -6.15 6.61
C TYR A 113 -1.78 -5.66 5.16
N ASP A 114 -0.92 -6.20 4.30
CA ASP A 114 -0.89 -5.90 2.87
C ASP A 114 -2.19 -6.36 2.19
N PHE A 115 -2.74 -7.50 2.60
CA PHE A 115 -4.05 -7.96 2.16
C PHE A 115 -5.17 -6.98 2.55
N ILE A 116 -5.18 -6.53 3.81
CA ILE A 116 -6.15 -5.53 4.29
C ILE A 116 -6.00 -4.21 3.51
N PHE A 117 -4.77 -3.78 3.23
CA PHE A 117 -4.50 -2.60 2.41
C PHE A 117 -5.07 -2.76 0.99
N LEU A 118 -4.81 -3.89 0.33
CA LEU A 118 -5.32 -4.17 -1.01
C LEU A 118 -6.85 -4.17 -1.02
N LEU A 119 -7.49 -4.83 -0.06
CA LEU A 119 -8.94 -4.82 0.09
C LEU A 119 -9.48 -3.40 0.26
N GLY A 120 -8.85 -2.61 1.14
CA GLY A 120 -9.21 -1.21 1.38
C GLY A 120 -9.10 -0.35 0.12
N MET A 121 -8.00 -0.45 -0.61
CA MET A 121 -7.80 0.33 -1.82
C MET A 121 -8.72 -0.10 -2.97
N CYS A 122 -8.96 -1.40 -3.14
CA CYS A 122 -9.91 -1.91 -4.12
C CYS A 122 -11.34 -1.45 -3.81
N GLY A 123 -11.77 -1.55 -2.55
CA GLY A 123 -13.07 -1.03 -2.10
C GLY A 123 -13.20 0.48 -2.35
N ALA A 124 -12.15 1.24 -2.06
CA ALA A 124 -12.12 2.68 -2.31
C ALA A 124 -12.27 3.04 -3.79
N ILE A 125 -11.45 2.41 -4.66
CA ILE A 125 -11.48 2.63 -6.11
C ILE A 125 -12.83 2.21 -6.69
N PHE A 126 -13.41 1.11 -6.22
CA PHE A 126 -14.74 0.69 -6.66
C PHE A 126 -15.80 1.75 -6.33
N CYS A 127 -15.84 2.23 -5.08
CA CYS A 127 -16.77 3.28 -4.66
C CYS A 127 -16.60 4.57 -5.46
N TRP A 128 -15.36 5.05 -5.63
CA TRP A 128 -15.10 6.28 -6.39
C TRP A 128 -15.33 6.12 -7.89
N SER A 129 -14.99 4.98 -8.49
CA SER A 129 -15.31 4.69 -9.89
C SER A 129 -16.82 4.70 -10.12
N LEU A 130 -17.61 4.12 -9.20
CA LEU A 130 -19.07 4.18 -9.26
C LEU A 130 -19.61 5.61 -9.08
N ALA A 131 -19.01 6.39 -8.17
CA ALA A 131 -19.38 7.79 -7.99
C ALA A 131 -19.10 8.62 -9.25
N ILE A 132 -17.93 8.45 -9.87
CA ILE A 132 -17.54 9.11 -11.13
C ILE A 132 -18.49 8.71 -12.25
N TRP A 133 -18.81 7.43 -12.37
CA TRP A 133 -19.72 6.93 -13.41
C TRP A 133 -21.11 7.57 -13.32
N LYS A 134 -21.67 7.67 -12.10
CA LYS A 134 -22.99 8.25 -11.85
C LYS A 134 -23.01 9.77 -12.03
N THR A 135 -22.02 10.47 -11.49
CA THR A 135 -22.04 11.94 -11.39
C THR A 135 -21.39 12.64 -12.59
N ARG A 136 -20.53 11.94 -13.34
CA ARG A 136 -19.72 12.50 -14.44
C ARG A 136 -18.84 13.68 -14.04
N MET A 137 -18.54 13.82 -12.74
CA MET A 137 -17.61 14.83 -12.21
C MET A 137 -16.19 14.69 -12.77
N PHE A 138 -15.87 13.50 -13.29
CA PHE A 138 -14.65 13.18 -14.02
C PHE A 138 -15.01 12.45 -15.33
N PRO A 139 -14.10 12.41 -16.33
CA PRO A 139 -14.30 11.61 -17.53
C PRO A 139 -14.57 10.14 -17.21
N ARG A 140 -15.53 9.53 -17.91
CA ARG A 140 -15.96 8.14 -17.67
C ARG A 140 -14.85 7.11 -17.81
N TRP A 141 -13.84 7.37 -18.66
CA TRP A 141 -12.72 6.45 -18.82
C TRP A 141 -11.93 6.26 -17.52
N VAL A 142 -11.92 7.25 -16.61
CA VAL A 142 -11.28 7.14 -15.28
C VAL A 142 -12.02 6.12 -14.40
N ALA A 143 -13.35 6.10 -14.47
CA ALA A 143 -14.16 5.09 -13.79
C ALA A 143 -13.96 3.70 -14.40
N VAL A 144 -13.94 3.59 -15.73
CA VAL A 144 -13.68 2.31 -16.42
C VAL A 144 -12.31 1.77 -16.04
N PHE A 145 -11.28 2.61 -16.02
CA PHE A 145 -9.95 2.21 -15.59
C PHE A 145 -9.93 1.69 -14.14
N GLY A 146 -10.63 2.37 -13.22
CA GLY A 146 -10.75 1.91 -11.84
C GLY A 146 -11.51 0.59 -11.71
N PHE A 147 -12.60 0.39 -12.45
CA PHE A 147 -13.31 -0.89 -12.48
C PHE A 147 -12.45 -2.03 -13.04
N LEU A 148 -11.71 -1.78 -14.13
CA LEU A 148 -10.80 -2.76 -14.69
C LEU A 148 -9.70 -3.15 -13.70
N LEU A 149 -9.14 -2.19 -12.97
CA LEU A 149 -8.13 -2.45 -11.95
C LEU A 149 -8.67 -3.37 -10.85
N VAL A 150 -9.87 -3.07 -10.32
CA VAL A 150 -10.52 -3.91 -9.31
C VAL A 150 -10.85 -5.29 -9.86
N ALA A 151 -11.36 -5.37 -11.10
CA ALA A 151 -11.67 -6.64 -11.74
C ALA A 151 -10.41 -7.51 -11.95
N VAL A 152 -9.30 -6.92 -12.39
CA VAL A 152 -8.02 -7.63 -12.53
C VAL A 152 -7.51 -8.11 -11.18
N ALA A 153 -7.55 -7.27 -10.13
CA ALA A 153 -7.14 -7.67 -8.79
C ALA A 153 -7.99 -8.84 -8.27
N LEU A 154 -9.31 -8.80 -8.46
CA LEU A 154 -10.21 -9.90 -8.08
C LEU A 154 -9.95 -11.17 -8.89
N ALA A 155 -9.73 -11.05 -10.20
CA ALA A 155 -9.44 -12.20 -11.06
C ALA A 155 -8.13 -12.89 -10.68
N LEU A 156 -7.07 -12.12 -10.39
CA LEU A 156 -5.80 -12.65 -9.90
C LEU A 156 -5.97 -13.35 -8.55
N PHE A 157 -6.71 -12.73 -7.62
CA PHE A 157 -7.00 -13.32 -6.31
C PHE A 157 -7.77 -14.65 -6.43
N ILE A 158 -8.85 -14.68 -7.21
CA ILE A 158 -9.66 -15.89 -7.43
C ILE A 158 -8.84 -16.97 -8.17
N GLY A 159 -7.95 -16.56 -9.07
CA GLY A 159 -7.02 -17.45 -9.78
C GLY A 159 -5.91 -18.04 -8.91
N GLY A 160 -5.87 -17.73 -7.61
CA GLY A 160 -4.88 -18.25 -6.68
C GLY A 160 -3.53 -17.54 -6.72
N VAL A 161 -3.45 -16.38 -7.38
CA VAL A 161 -2.22 -15.57 -7.38
C VAL A 161 -2.06 -14.92 -6.01
N VAL A 162 -0.91 -15.12 -5.37
CA VAL A 162 -0.58 -14.53 -4.06
C VAL A 162 -0.27 -13.04 -4.25
N LEU A 163 -1.30 -12.20 -4.19
CA LEU A 163 -1.16 -10.75 -4.39
C LEU A 163 -0.34 -10.04 -3.30
N THR A 164 -0.09 -10.70 -2.18
CA THR A 164 0.72 -10.21 -1.07
C THR A 164 2.19 -10.65 -1.19
N ASP A 165 2.55 -11.44 -2.21
CA ASP A 165 3.94 -11.67 -2.54
C ASP A 165 4.55 -10.41 -3.20
N LEU A 166 5.88 -10.31 -3.22
CA LEU A 166 6.56 -9.11 -3.70
C LEU A 166 6.20 -8.76 -5.17
N HIS A 167 6.00 -9.75 -6.03
CA HIS A 167 5.76 -9.53 -7.46
C HIS A 167 4.31 -9.15 -7.74
N GLY A 168 3.36 -9.90 -7.18
CA GLY A 168 1.93 -9.62 -7.24
C GLY A 168 1.62 -8.27 -6.61
N PHE A 169 2.20 -7.97 -5.45
CA PHE A 169 1.99 -6.70 -4.77
C PHE A 169 2.50 -5.53 -5.60
N ARG A 170 3.71 -5.62 -6.17
CA ARG A 170 4.26 -4.58 -7.06
C ARG A 170 3.37 -4.30 -8.27
N PHE A 171 2.82 -5.35 -8.89
CA PHE A 171 1.95 -5.20 -10.05
C PHE A 171 0.66 -4.45 -9.69
N VAL A 172 -0.01 -4.85 -8.60
CA VAL A 172 -1.24 -4.20 -8.15
C VAL A 172 -0.97 -2.76 -7.70
N ILE A 173 0.09 -2.53 -6.93
CA ILE A 173 0.50 -1.19 -6.49
C ILE A 173 0.76 -0.27 -7.67
N LEU A 174 1.42 -0.74 -8.73
CA LEU A 174 1.66 0.06 -9.92
C LEU A 174 0.34 0.54 -10.55
N GLY A 175 -0.63 -0.36 -10.71
CA GLY A 175 -1.97 0.00 -11.17
C GLY A 175 -2.63 1.04 -10.26
N LEU A 176 -2.59 0.82 -8.94
CA LEU A 176 -3.17 1.73 -7.95
C LEU A 176 -2.55 3.13 -8.05
N VAL A 177 -1.21 3.21 -8.15
CA VAL A 177 -0.50 4.48 -8.29
C VAL A 177 -0.88 5.18 -9.58
N VAL A 178 -0.91 4.48 -10.72
CA VAL A 178 -1.27 5.08 -12.01
C VAL A 178 -2.69 5.66 -11.93
N TRP A 179 -3.64 4.93 -11.34
CA TRP A 179 -5.00 5.43 -11.14
C TRP A 179 -5.05 6.67 -10.24
N LEU A 180 -4.33 6.65 -9.11
CA LEU A 180 -4.24 7.80 -8.19
C LEU A 180 -3.63 9.03 -8.84
N VAL A 181 -2.59 8.87 -9.65
CA VAL A 181 -1.95 9.97 -10.40
C VAL A 181 -2.93 10.53 -11.44
N VAL A 182 -3.62 9.68 -12.18
CA VAL A 182 -4.65 10.09 -13.13
C VAL A 182 -5.75 10.92 -12.43
N VAL A 183 -6.27 10.45 -11.31
CA VAL A 183 -7.31 11.16 -10.55
C VAL A 183 -6.78 12.46 -9.97
N GLY A 184 -5.57 12.46 -9.40
CA GLY A 184 -4.90 13.66 -8.89
C GLY A 184 -4.69 14.72 -9.97
N TRP A 185 -4.28 14.30 -11.16
CA TRP A 185 -4.14 15.19 -12.33
C TRP A 185 -5.47 15.82 -12.72
N GLN A 186 -6.55 15.04 -12.76
CA GLN A 186 -7.87 15.56 -13.08
C GLN A 186 -8.43 16.50 -12.00
N LEU A 187 -8.10 16.25 -10.72
CA LEU A 187 -8.41 17.18 -9.63
C LEU A 187 -7.70 18.52 -9.82
N GLY A 188 -6.45 18.51 -10.28
CA GLY A 188 -5.67 19.72 -10.57
C GLY A 188 -6.23 20.55 -11.73
N LYS A 189 -6.76 19.88 -12.77
CA LYS A 189 -7.42 20.54 -13.92
C LYS A 189 -8.77 21.18 -13.63
N ALA A 190 -9.40 20.79 -12.53
CA ALA A 190 -10.74 21.23 -12.17
C ALA A 190 -10.76 22.54 -11.34
N ARG A 191 -9.61 23.20 -11.21
CA ARG A 191 -9.46 24.58 -10.72
C ARG A 191 -9.54 25.55 -11.88
#